data_AF-A0A7C6SC31-F1
#
_entry.id   AF-A0A7C6SC31-F1
#
_cell.length_a   1.000
_cell.length_b   1.000
_cell.length_c   1.000
_cell.angle_alpha   90.00
_cell.angle_beta   90.00
_cell.angle_gamma   90.00
#
_symmetry.space_group_name_H-M   'P 1'
#
loop_
_entity.id
_entity.type
_entity.pdbx_description
1 polymer ?
#
loop_
_entity_poly.entity_id
_entity_poly.type
_entity_poly.pdbx_seq_one_letter_code
_entity_poly.pdbx_strand_id
1 'polypeptide(L)'
;MYTIKNAVVTEQIINKSRFITYLFPVATEDEAKAKLEEIRIKHADATHNCYCYIVGDTANIMKFSDDGEPSGTAGVVIYNCLEKNNLTNVLAIVTRYFGGIKLGAGGLVRAYSSSTAMAVEAAEISEIIHYAKVKITCDYSNLGLVEKHLSEYEIVNKTFSQKVEIEFIIPEPLVEDLKAKLIDYTKDSILFEILEIFNSI
;
A
#
# COMPACT_ATOMS: atom_id res chain seq x y z
N MET A 1 -5.08 1.98 3.03
CA MET A 1 -4.30 0.87 2.43
C MET A 1 -3.21 0.48 3.42
N TYR A 2 -2.57 -0.67 3.23
CA TYR A 2 -1.51 -1.12 4.11
C TYR A 2 -0.25 -1.47 3.33
N THR A 3 0.88 -1.51 4.03
CA THR A 3 2.15 -2.07 3.56
C THR A 3 2.77 -2.94 4.67
N ILE A 4 3.94 -3.50 4.43
CA ILE A 4 4.71 -4.24 5.42
C ILE A 4 5.94 -3.43 5.84
N LYS A 5 6.33 -3.50 7.12
CA LYS A 5 7.49 -2.73 7.60
C LYS A 5 8.83 -3.36 7.24
N ASN A 6 8.89 -4.69 7.27
CA ASN A 6 10.11 -5.45 7.13
C ASN A 6 9.90 -6.64 6.20
N ALA A 7 10.97 -7.07 5.55
CA ALA A 7 10.93 -8.27 4.72
C ALA A 7 10.61 -9.52 5.56
N VAL A 8 9.81 -10.42 5.00
CA VAL A 8 9.42 -11.69 5.62
C VAL A 8 9.79 -12.84 4.69
N VAL A 9 10.24 -13.94 5.29
CA VAL A 9 10.47 -15.20 4.59
C VAL A 9 9.76 -16.31 5.34
N THR A 10 8.92 -17.06 4.64
CA THR A 10 8.26 -18.25 5.17
C THR A 10 8.50 -19.44 4.24
N GLU A 11 8.37 -20.64 4.78
CA GLU A 11 8.57 -21.87 4.01
C GLU A 11 7.55 -22.91 4.40
N GLN A 12 7.05 -23.65 3.41
CA GLN A 12 6.26 -24.85 3.65
C GLN A 12 6.54 -25.97 2.63
N ILE A 13 6.24 -27.20 3.03
CA ILE A 13 6.36 -28.38 2.17
C ILE A 13 4.96 -28.96 1.94
N ILE A 14 4.56 -29.08 0.67
CA ILE A 14 3.27 -29.64 0.25
C ILE A 14 3.53 -30.76 -0.75
N ASN A 15 3.14 -31.99 -0.41
CA ASN A 15 3.38 -33.19 -1.22
C ASN A 15 4.82 -33.25 -1.77
N LYS A 16 5.80 -33.12 -0.86
CA LYS A 16 7.25 -33.06 -1.12
C LYS A 16 7.74 -31.85 -1.92
N SER A 17 6.87 -31.03 -2.51
CA SER A 17 7.28 -29.78 -3.14
C SER A 17 7.52 -28.74 -2.05
N ARG A 18 8.64 -28.02 -2.15
CA ARG A 18 9.02 -26.97 -1.20
C ARG A 18 8.63 -25.61 -1.79
N PHE A 19 7.94 -24.79 -1.00
CA PHE A 19 7.51 -23.45 -1.35
C PHE A 19 8.13 -22.48 -0.36
N ILE A 20 8.93 -21.54 -0.85
CA ILE A 20 9.56 -20.49 -0.06
C ILE A 20 8.93 -19.18 -0.50
N THR A 21 8.24 -18.49 0.40
CA THR A 21 7.64 -17.18 0.12
C THR A 21 8.53 -16.10 0.67
N TYR A 22 8.91 -15.17 -0.20
CA TYR A 22 9.53 -13.90 0.16
C TYR A 22 8.48 -12.80 0.03
N LEU A 23 8.37 -11.96 1.05
CA LEU A 23 7.53 -10.76 1.02
C LEU A 23 8.42 -9.56 1.36
N PHE A 24 8.56 -8.63 0.43
CA PHE A 24 9.43 -7.46 0.55
C PHE A 24 8.63 -6.17 0.54
N PRO A 25 8.91 -5.20 1.44
CA PRO A 25 8.50 -3.83 1.21
C PRO A 25 9.28 -3.27 0.02
N VAL A 26 8.57 -2.63 -0.92
CA VAL A 26 9.17 -1.98 -2.10
C VAL A 26 8.38 -0.73 -2.45
N ALA A 27 9.07 0.39 -2.68
CA ALA A 27 8.44 1.67 -3.00
C ALA A 27 8.27 1.90 -4.51
N THR A 28 9.03 1.18 -5.34
CA THR A 28 9.06 1.39 -6.79
C THR A 28 9.08 0.10 -7.58
N GLU A 29 8.69 0.18 -8.85
CA GLU A 29 8.74 -0.96 -9.77
C GLU A 29 10.18 -1.47 -10.00
N ASP A 30 11.15 -0.55 -10.01
CA ASP A 30 12.56 -0.89 -10.22
C ASP A 30 13.17 -1.59 -8.99
N GLU A 31 12.79 -1.17 -7.78
CA GLU A 31 13.15 -1.88 -6.55
C GLU A 31 12.56 -3.29 -6.54
N ALA A 32 11.28 -3.43 -6.94
CA ALA A 32 10.63 -4.73 -7.04
C ALA A 32 11.35 -5.66 -8.04
N LYS A 33 11.72 -5.14 -9.21
CA LYS A 33 12.49 -5.90 -10.21
C LYS A 33 13.87 -6.29 -9.68
N ALA A 34 14.59 -5.38 -9.00
CA ALA A 34 15.89 -5.68 -8.43
C ALA A 34 15.82 -6.82 -7.40
N LYS A 35 14.82 -6.79 -6.51
CA LYS A 35 14.58 -7.86 -5.52
C LYS A 35 14.18 -9.18 -6.17
N LEU A 36 13.37 -9.14 -7.23
CA LEU A 36 13.03 -10.34 -7.99
C LEU A 36 14.27 -10.99 -8.61
N GLU A 37 15.15 -10.20 -9.21
CA GLU A 37 16.40 -10.72 -9.80
C GLU A 37 17.35 -11.28 -8.72
N GLU A 38 17.42 -10.65 -7.54
CA GLU A 38 18.16 -11.19 -6.38
C GLU A 38 17.67 -12.61 -6.01
N ILE A 39 16.36 -12.80 -5.92
CA ILE A 39 15.77 -14.11 -5.60
C ILE A 39 15.95 -15.12 -6.73
N ARG A 40 15.83 -14.70 -7.98
CA ARG A 40 16.10 -15.58 -9.15
C ARG A 40 17.53 -16.08 -9.18
N ILE A 41 18.51 -15.22 -8.86
CA ILE A 41 19.92 -15.62 -8.77
C ILE A 41 20.11 -16.57 -7.59
N LYS A 42 19.54 -16.25 -6.42
CA LYS A 42 19.64 -17.09 -5.21
C LYS A 42 19.03 -18.48 -5.40
N HIS A 43 17.96 -18.57 -6.18
CA HIS A 43 17.19 -19.79 -6.46
C HIS A 43 17.21 -20.13 -7.95
N ALA A 44 18.39 -20.07 -8.57
CA ALA A 44 18.57 -20.34 -10.00
C ALA A 44 18.24 -21.79 -10.39
N ASP A 45 18.24 -22.70 -9.41
CA ASP A 45 17.90 -24.12 -9.55
C ASP A 45 16.44 -24.45 -9.17
N ALA A 46 15.65 -23.44 -8.78
CA ALA A 46 14.23 -23.64 -8.50
C ALA A 46 13.45 -23.98 -9.78
N THR A 47 12.31 -24.64 -9.59
CA THR A 47 11.42 -24.98 -10.70
C THR A 47 10.71 -23.72 -11.21
N HIS A 48 10.22 -22.89 -10.29
CA HIS A 48 9.50 -21.64 -10.60
C HIS A 48 9.77 -20.60 -9.52
N ASN A 49 9.83 -19.32 -9.90
CA ASN A 49 9.85 -18.14 -9.05
C ASN A 49 8.65 -17.25 -9.43
N CYS A 50 7.44 -17.73 -9.12
CA CYS A 50 6.20 -17.00 -9.37
C CYS A 50 6.15 -15.76 -8.47
N TYR A 51 5.63 -14.64 -8.96
CA TYR A 51 5.65 -13.40 -8.19
C TYR A 51 4.44 -12.52 -8.45
N CYS A 52 4.23 -11.57 -7.55
CA CYS A 52 3.39 -10.40 -7.74
C CYS A 52 3.99 -9.20 -7.01
N TYR A 53 4.00 -8.03 -7.63
CA TYR A 53 4.17 -6.77 -6.92
C TYR A 53 2.96 -5.85 -7.13
N ILE A 54 2.66 -5.06 -6.10
CA ILE A 54 1.68 -3.97 -6.10
C ILE A 54 2.40 -2.77 -5.52
N VAL A 55 2.48 -1.68 -6.27
CA VAL A 55 3.24 -0.47 -5.94
C VAL A 55 2.40 0.77 -6.25
N GLY A 56 2.64 1.82 -5.47
CA GLY A 56 2.03 3.13 -5.66
C GLY A 56 0.96 3.44 -4.61
N ASP A 57 0.74 4.74 -4.44
CA ASP A 57 -0.14 5.30 -3.40
C ASP A 57 -1.62 4.94 -3.59
N THR A 58 -2.00 4.52 -4.79
CA THR A 58 -3.34 4.04 -5.15
C THR A 58 -3.34 2.58 -5.60
N ALA A 59 -2.25 1.84 -5.35
CA ALA A 59 -2.07 0.45 -5.78
C ALA A 59 -2.24 0.26 -7.30
N ASN A 60 -1.90 1.27 -8.10
CA ASN A 60 -2.16 1.34 -9.53
C ASN A 60 -1.07 0.71 -10.41
N ILE A 61 0.09 0.37 -9.84
CA ILE A 61 1.16 -0.31 -10.56
C ILE A 61 1.23 -1.74 -10.04
N MET A 62 0.74 -2.69 -10.83
CA MET A 62 0.69 -4.10 -10.45
C MET A 62 1.18 -5.00 -11.57
N LYS A 63 1.88 -6.06 -11.19
CA LYS A 63 2.26 -7.13 -12.11
C LYS A 63 2.35 -8.45 -11.36
N PHE A 64 1.99 -9.52 -12.04
CA PHE A 64 2.18 -10.87 -11.55
C PHE A 64 2.63 -11.80 -12.68
N SER A 65 3.24 -12.93 -12.30
CA SER A 65 3.69 -13.95 -13.24
C SER A 65 3.58 -15.34 -12.64
N ASP A 66 3.11 -16.29 -13.45
CA ASP A 66 3.13 -17.71 -13.13
C ASP A 66 4.52 -18.35 -13.33
N ASP A 67 5.50 -17.65 -13.91
CA ASP A 67 6.89 -18.12 -14.12
C ASP A 67 7.02 -19.56 -14.67
N GLY A 68 6.13 -19.94 -15.60
CA GLY A 68 6.11 -21.26 -16.21
C GLY A 68 5.21 -22.30 -15.52
N GLU A 69 4.59 -21.98 -14.39
CA GLU A 69 3.44 -22.73 -13.88
C GLU A 69 2.26 -22.65 -14.86
N PRO A 70 1.29 -23.59 -14.78
CA PRO A 70 0.06 -23.47 -15.53
C PRO A 70 -0.63 -22.11 -15.29
N SER A 71 -1.10 -21.50 -16.38
CA SER A 71 -1.69 -20.16 -16.36
C SER A 71 -2.79 -20.03 -15.30
N GLY A 72 -2.71 -18.98 -14.50
CA GLY A 72 -3.67 -18.64 -13.46
C GLY A 72 -3.57 -19.48 -12.19
N THR A 73 -2.50 -20.26 -12.00
CA THR A 73 -2.34 -21.10 -10.81
C THR A 73 -1.41 -20.54 -9.74
N ALA A 74 -0.63 -19.50 -10.04
CA ALA A 74 0.35 -18.93 -9.13
C ALA A 74 0.30 -17.39 -9.05
N GLY A 75 0.70 -16.67 -10.10
CA GLY A 75 0.87 -15.21 -10.09
C GLY A 75 -0.41 -14.47 -9.68
N VAL A 76 -1.53 -14.78 -10.33
CA VAL A 76 -2.83 -14.17 -9.99
C VAL A 76 -3.31 -14.58 -8.58
N VAL A 77 -2.93 -15.77 -8.12
CA VAL A 77 -3.27 -16.26 -6.78
C VAL A 77 -2.52 -15.46 -5.71
N ILE A 78 -1.24 -15.18 -5.96
CA ILE A 78 -0.42 -14.30 -5.11
C ILE A 78 -1.05 -12.90 -5.09
N TYR A 79 -1.37 -12.33 -6.26
CA TYR A 79 -2.03 -11.02 -6.37
C TYR A 79 -3.31 -10.95 -5.54
N ASN A 80 -4.25 -11.88 -5.74
CA ASN A 80 -5.52 -11.89 -5.02
C ASN A 80 -5.33 -11.97 -3.49
N CYS A 81 -4.26 -12.62 -3.03
CA CYS A 81 -3.94 -12.69 -1.61
C CYS A 81 -3.48 -11.34 -1.06
N LEU A 82 -2.62 -10.63 -1.79
CA LEU A 82 -2.17 -9.27 -1.41
C LEU A 82 -3.32 -8.26 -1.47
N GLU A 83 -4.10 -8.29 -2.55
CA GLU A 83 -5.25 -7.41 -2.77
C GLU A 83 -6.32 -7.59 -1.69
N LYS A 84 -6.65 -8.84 -1.32
CA LYS A 84 -7.61 -9.13 -0.24
C LYS A 84 -7.18 -8.54 1.11
N ASN A 85 -5.87 -8.42 1.34
CA ASN A 85 -5.30 -7.79 2.54
C ASN A 85 -5.06 -6.28 2.36
N ASN A 86 -5.52 -5.70 1.24
CA ASN A 86 -5.38 -4.28 0.91
C ASN A 86 -3.92 -3.78 0.99
N LEU A 87 -2.98 -4.63 0.55
CA LEU A 87 -1.55 -4.36 0.58
C LEU A 87 -1.08 -3.68 -0.72
N THR A 88 -0.25 -2.66 -0.56
CA THR A 88 0.53 -1.99 -1.62
C THR A 88 1.97 -1.77 -1.15
N ASN A 89 2.82 -1.28 -2.05
CA ASN A 89 4.25 -1.12 -1.85
C ASN A 89 4.91 -2.43 -1.38
N VAL A 90 4.55 -3.52 -2.04
CA VAL A 90 4.92 -4.88 -1.64
C VAL A 90 5.24 -5.75 -2.86
N LEU A 91 6.24 -6.61 -2.72
CA LEU A 91 6.58 -7.67 -3.65
C LEU A 91 6.51 -9.02 -2.94
N ALA A 92 5.70 -9.93 -3.46
CA ALA A 92 5.67 -11.32 -3.05
C ALA A 92 6.30 -12.20 -4.13
N ILE A 93 7.22 -13.08 -3.75
CA ILE A 93 7.82 -14.09 -4.63
C ILE A 93 7.67 -15.44 -3.95
N VAL A 94 7.07 -16.40 -4.63
CA VAL A 94 6.96 -17.78 -4.17
C VAL A 94 7.87 -18.65 -5.03
N THR A 95 9.02 -19.02 -4.46
CA THR A 95 9.97 -19.95 -5.06
C THR A 95 9.51 -21.38 -4.80
N ARG A 96 9.35 -22.15 -5.86
CA ARG A 96 8.95 -23.56 -5.80
C ARG A 96 10.06 -24.49 -6.26
N TYR A 97 10.34 -25.50 -5.45
CA TYR A 97 11.11 -26.68 -5.83
C TYR A 97 10.16 -27.88 -5.97
N PHE A 98 10.10 -28.47 -7.17
CA PHE A 98 9.23 -29.62 -7.44
C PHE A 98 9.69 -30.88 -6.69
N GLY A 99 8.77 -31.48 -5.93
CA GLY A 99 9.04 -32.65 -5.08
C GLY A 99 8.79 -34.02 -5.71
N GLY A 100 8.58 -34.11 -7.03
CA GLY A 100 8.27 -35.36 -7.71
C GLY A 100 6.78 -35.77 -7.71
N ILE A 101 5.90 -35.06 -6.99
CA ILE A 101 4.46 -35.31 -6.94
C ILE A 101 3.70 -34.15 -7.58
N LYS A 102 2.95 -34.41 -8.65
CA LYS A 102 2.12 -33.40 -9.32
C LYS A 102 0.93 -33.02 -8.43
N LEU A 103 0.72 -31.71 -8.25
CA LEU A 103 -0.37 -31.16 -7.44
C LEU A 103 -1.69 -30.98 -8.22
N GLY A 104 -1.62 -30.91 -9.55
CA GLY A 104 -2.72 -30.46 -10.40
C GLY A 104 -3.06 -28.98 -10.19
N ALA A 105 -3.87 -28.39 -11.07
CA ALA A 105 -4.16 -26.95 -11.05
C ALA A 105 -4.76 -26.48 -9.71
N GLY A 106 -5.79 -27.18 -9.20
CA GLY A 106 -6.40 -26.83 -7.91
C GLY A 106 -5.46 -27.02 -6.71
N GLY A 107 -4.50 -27.95 -6.80
CA GLY A 107 -3.48 -28.13 -5.76
C GLY A 107 -2.45 -27.00 -5.77
N LEU A 108 -2.06 -26.52 -6.95
CA LEU A 108 -1.17 -25.36 -7.10
C LEU A 108 -1.82 -24.09 -6.56
N VAL A 109 -3.06 -23.82 -6.96
CA VAL A 109 -3.82 -22.66 -6.45
C VAL A 109 -3.86 -22.66 -4.92
N ARG A 110 -4.16 -23.80 -4.29
CA ARG A 110 -4.14 -23.91 -2.83
C ARG A 110 -2.75 -23.71 -2.24
N ALA A 111 -1.71 -24.26 -2.85
CA ALA A 111 -0.35 -24.14 -2.37
C ALA A 111 0.19 -22.70 -2.43
N TYR A 112 0.02 -22.01 -3.57
CA TYR A 112 0.44 -20.60 -3.70
C TYR A 112 -0.38 -19.68 -2.80
N SER A 113 -1.69 -19.93 -2.68
CA SER A 113 -2.55 -19.15 -1.78
C SER A 113 -2.14 -19.31 -0.32
N SER A 114 -1.97 -20.54 0.18
CA SER A 114 -1.56 -20.76 1.57
C SER A 114 -0.15 -20.26 1.86
N SER A 115 0.77 -20.36 0.89
CA SER A 115 2.16 -19.87 1.03
C SER A 115 2.23 -18.35 1.12
N THR A 116 1.42 -17.67 0.31
CA THR A 116 1.34 -16.21 0.35
C THR A 116 0.67 -15.73 1.63
N ALA A 117 -0.45 -16.35 2.02
CA ALA A 117 -1.18 -16.02 3.24
C ALA A 117 -0.29 -16.18 4.49
N MET A 118 0.49 -17.26 4.57
CA MET A 118 1.42 -17.49 5.69
C MET A 118 2.48 -16.38 5.80
N ALA A 119 3.00 -15.86 4.68
CA ALA A 119 3.94 -14.74 4.71
C ALA A 119 3.27 -13.43 5.13
N VAL A 120 2.03 -13.19 4.69
CA VAL A 120 1.26 -12.00 5.07
C VAL A 120 0.91 -12.04 6.57
N GLU A 121 0.49 -13.20 7.09
CA GLU A 121 0.21 -13.39 8.53
C GLU A 121 1.45 -13.18 9.41
N ALA A 122 2.63 -13.51 8.90
CA ALA A 122 3.90 -13.30 9.61
C ALA A 122 4.44 -11.87 9.48
N ALA A 123 3.84 -11.02 8.64
CA ALA A 123 4.32 -9.67 8.39
C ALA A 123 3.80 -8.65 9.42
N GLU A 124 4.67 -7.71 9.78
CA GLU A 124 4.27 -6.53 10.53
C GLU A 124 3.63 -5.52 9.56
N ILE A 125 2.30 -5.47 9.60
CA ILE A 125 1.48 -4.61 8.74
C ILE A 125 1.49 -3.17 9.27
N SER A 126 1.66 -2.20 8.38
CA SER A 126 1.56 -0.77 8.67
C SER A 126 0.50 -0.13 7.80
N GLU A 127 -0.32 0.72 8.40
CA GLU A 127 -1.28 1.54 7.64
C GLU A 127 -0.54 2.64 6.88
N ILE A 128 -0.99 2.89 5.65
CA ILE A 128 -0.60 4.06 4.86
C ILE A 128 -1.70 5.09 5.03
N ILE A 129 -1.36 6.20 5.67
CA ILE A 129 -2.25 7.34 5.86
C ILE A 129 -1.82 8.44 4.89
N HIS A 130 -2.75 8.82 4.02
CA HIS A 130 -2.60 10.00 3.17
C HIS A 130 -3.01 11.23 3.94
N TYR A 131 -2.18 12.27 3.83
CA TYR A 131 -2.39 13.57 4.40
C TYR A 131 -2.53 14.59 3.28
N ALA A 132 -3.42 15.55 3.47
CA ALA A 132 -3.55 16.71 2.61
C ALA A 132 -2.98 17.93 3.34
N LYS A 133 -2.13 18.70 2.64
CA LYS A 133 -1.83 20.06 3.03
C LYS A 133 -2.91 20.96 2.46
N VAL A 134 -3.63 21.65 3.34
CA VAL A 134 -4.76 22.50 2.98
C VAL A 134 -4.45 23.94 3.35
N LYS A 135 -4.89 24.88 2.52
CA LYS A 135 -4.89 26.31 2.80
C LYS A 135 -6.32 26.82 2.91
N ILE A 136 -6.63 27.52 4.01
CA ILE A 136 -7.86 28.28 4.17
C ILE A 136 -7.54 29.77 4.13
N THR A 137 -8.24 30.52 3.30
CA THR A 137 -8.22 31.98 3.30
C THR A 137 -9.56 32.51 3.78
N CYS A 138 -9.56 33.33 4.84
CA CYS A 138 -10.78 33.86 5.46
C CYS A 138 -10.60 35.30 5.96
N ASP A 139 -11.72 35.99 6.18
CA ASP A 139 -11.72 37.29 6.84
C ASP A 139 -11.53 37.12 8.36
N TYR A 140 -11.03 38.17 9.02
CA TYR A 140 -10.78 38.17 10.47
C TYR A 140 -12.01 37.83 11.32
N SER A 141 -13.22 38.10 10.81
CA SER A 141 -14.48 37.74 11.48
C SER A 141 -14.70 36.24 11.60
N ASN A 142 -14.15 35.44 10.68
CA ASN A 142 -14.28 33.99 10.67
C ASN A 142 -13.10 33.29 11.35
N LEU A 143 -12.03 34.02 11.66
CA LEU A 143 -10.78 33.46 12.17
C LEU A 143 -10.99 32.55 13.39
N GLY A 144 -11.66 33.04 14.43
CA GLY A 144 -11.85 32.27 15.66
C GLY A 144 -12.70 31.01 15.45
N LEU A 145 -13.65 31.04 14.51
CA LEU A 145 -14.45 29.87 14.13
C LEU A 145 -13.62 28.84 13.38
N VAL A 146 -12.78 29.28 12.44
CA VAL A 146 -11.86 28.41 11.69
C VAL A 146 -10.87 27.77 12.66
N GLU A 147 -10.17 28.54 13.48
CA GLU A 147 -9.18 28.03 14.44
C GLU A 147 -9.76 27.02 15.43
N LYS A 148 -10.99 27.24 15.88
CA LYS A 148 -11.69 26.27 16.75
C LYS A 148 -11.78 24.88 16.10
N HIS A 149 -12.13 24.84 14.81
CA HIS A 149 -12.25 23.59 14.06
C HIS A 149 -10.90 23.05 13.55
N LEU A 150 -9.84 23.85 13.61
CA LEU A 150 -8.48 23.42 13.30
C LEU A 150 -7.67 23.00 14.54
N SER A 151 -8.26 23.04 15.73
CA SER A 151 -7.54 22.81 17.00
C SER A 151 -6.92 21.42 17.16
N GLU A 152 -7.40 20.43 16.40
CA GLU A 152 -6.88 19.05 16.39
C GLU A 152 -5.87 18.79 15.25
N TYR A 153 -5.66 19.75 14.36
CA TYR A 153 -4.76 19.63 13.21
C TYR A 153 -3.48 20.42 13.41
N GLU A 154 -2.40 19.95 12.80
CA GLU A 154 -1.12 20.65 12.82
C GLU A 154 -1.16 21.85 11.86
N ILE A 155 -1.02 23.06 12.39
CA ILE A 155 -0.89 24.29 11.59
C ILE A 155 0.56 24.43 11.13
N VAL A 156 0.77 24.39 9.82
CA VAL A 156 2.09 24.52 9.17
C VAL A 156 2.49 25.99 9.06
N ASN A 157 1.55 26.86 8.69
CA ASN A 157 1.81 28.27 8.51
C ASN A 157 0.55 29.10 8.76
N LYS A 158 0.74 30.34 9.21
CA LYS A 158 -0.35 31.30 9.39
C LYS A 158 0.11 32.71 9.02
N THR A 159 -0.54 33.30 8.04
CA THR A 159 -0.19 34.63 7.51
C THR A 159 -1.34 35.61 7.73
N PHE A 160 -1.01 36.80 8.25
CA PHE A 160 -1.97 37.88 8.46
C PHE A 160 -1.70 39.01 7.47
N SER A 161 -2.68 39.29 6.61
CA SER A 161 -2.63 40.38 5.63
C SER A 161 -3.99 41.09 5.56
N GLN A 162 -4.46 41.46 4.37
CA GLN A 162 -5.85 41.87 4.16
C GLN A 162 -6.84 40.76 4.56
N LYS A 163 -6.46 39.50 4.33
CA LYS A 163 -7.14 38.30 4.82
C LYS A 163 -6.18 37.44 5.65
N VAL A 164 -6.74 36.50 6.40
CA VAL A 164 -5.97 35.52 7.16
C VAL A 164 -5.87 34.24 6.34
N GLU A 165 -4.66 33.74 6.19
CA GLU A 165 -4.35 32.49 5.51
C GLU A 165 -3.80 31.50 6.53
N ILE A 166 -4.35 30.29 6.56
CA ILE A 166 -3.93 29.21 7.45
C ILE A 166 -3.64 27.98 6.61
N GLU A 167 -2.40 27.50 6.67
CA GLU A 167 -2.00 26.22 6.11
C GLU A 167 -1.91 25.17 7.22
N PHE A 168 -2.51 24.01 7.01
CA PHE A 168 -2.53 22.92 7.98
C PHE A 168 -2.51 21.55 7.30
N ILE A 169 -2.18 20.52 8.07
CA ILE A 169 -2.13 19.13 7.63
C ILE A 169 -3.30 18.37 8.24
N ILE A 170 -4.01 17.61 7.41
CA ILE A 170 -5.19 16.82 7.80
C ILE A 170 -5.17 15.47 7.07
N PRO A 171 -5.59 14.35 7.69
CA PRO A 171 -5.79 13.11 6.95
C PRO A 171 -6.72 13.32 5.75
N GLU A 172 -6.31 12.90 4.56
CA GLU A 172 -7.05 13.08 3.30
C GLU A 172 -8.53 12.66 3.41
N PRO A 173 -8.89 11.54 4.06
CA PRO A 173 -10.30 11.14 4.20
C PRO A 173 -11.18 12.12 4.97
N LEU A 174 -10.60 13.02 5.78
CA LEU A 174 -11.34 14.00 6.59
C LEU A 174 -11.50 15.36 5.90
N VAL A 175 -10.86 15.57 4.75
CA VAL A 175 -10.81 16.86 4.06
C VAL A 175 -12.21 17.36 3.67
N GLU A 176 -12.99 16.51 2.99
CA GLU A 176 -14.32 16.90 2.50
C GLU A 176 -15.30 17.16 3.65
N ASP A 177 -15.25 16.36 4.72
CA ASP A 177 -16.07 16.56 5.91
C ASP A 177 -15.75 17.88 6.62
N LEU A 178 -14.46 18.20 6.78
CA LEU A 178 -14.04 19.48 7.37
C LEU A 178 -14.45 20.66 6.49
N LYS A 179 -14.22 20.55 5.18
CA LYS A 179 -14.59 21.57 4.19
C LYS A 179 -16.10 21.86 4.24
N ALA A 180 -16.93 20.82 4.23
CA ALA A 180 -18.39 20.96 4.30
C ALA A 180 -18.83 21.67 5.59
N LYS A 181 -18.28 21.28 6.75
CA LYS A 181 -18.58 21.94 8.05
C LYS A 181 -18.19 23.42 8.02
N LEU A 182 -16.99 23.74 7.55
CA LEU A 182 -16.51 25.12 7.53
C LEU A 182 -17.30 25.99 6.55
N ILE A 183 -17.67 25.47 5.37
CA ILE A 183 -18.54 26.18 4.42
C ILE A 183 -19.90 26.49 5.06
N ASP A 184 -20.52 25.52 5.75
CA ASP A 184 -21.81 25.73 6.43
C ASP A 184 -21.72 26.80 7.52
N TYR A 185 -20.73 26.70 8.43
CA TYR A 185 -20.60 27.66 9.53
C TYR A 185 -20.21 29.07 9.08
N THR A 186 -19.44 29.18 8.01
CA THR A 186 -19.00 30.47 7.46
C THR A 186 -19.94 31.01 6.39
N LYS A 187 -20.99 30.27 6.02
CA LYS A 187 -21.89 30.60 4.90
C LYS A 187 -21.11 30.85 3.60
N ASP A 188 -20.17 29.97 3.32
CA ASP A 188 -19.33 29.97 2.11
C ASP A 188 -18.44 31.23 1.96
N SER A 189 -18.09 31.90 3.07
CA SER A 189 -17.25 33.11 3.06
C SER A 189 -15.76 32.82 3.24
N ILE A 190 -15.33 31.58 3.03
CA ILE A 190 -13.93 31.15 3.05
C ILE A 190 -13.53 30.56 1.71
N LEU A 191 -12.24 30.62 1.40
CA LEU A 191 -11.65 29.85 0.31
C LEU A 191 -10.90 28.67 0.93
N PHE A 192 -11.19 27.45 0.45
CA PHE A 192 -10.58 26.20 0.91
C PHE A 192 -9.87 25.54 -0.27
N GLU A 193 -8.54 25.43 -0.20
CA GLU A 193 -7.69 24.92 -1.28
C GLU A 193 -6.83 23.75 -0.78
N ILE A 194 -6.87 22.62 -1.49
CA ILE A 194 -5.91 21.53 -1.27
C ILE A 194 -4.65 21.88 -2.04
N LEU A 195 -3.52 22.02 -1.35
CA LEU A 195 -2.24 22.37 -1.95
C LEU A 195 -1.50 21.13 -2.48
N GLU A 196 -1.45 20.07 -1.67
CA GLU A 196 -0.79 18.81 -2.00
C GLU A 196 -1.35 17.65 -1.16
N ILE A 197 -1.18 16.43 -1.66
CA ILE A 197 -1.47 15.17 -0.93
C ILE A 197 -0.16 14.38 -0.86
N PHE A 198 0.14 13.83 0.32
CA PHE A 198 1.37 13.10 0.59
C PHE A 198 1.13 12.02 1.64
N ASN A 199 2.02 11.02 1.70
CA ASN A 199 1.92 9.91 2.65
C ASN A 199 2.56 10.30 3.99
N SER A 200 2.08 9.70 5.10
CA SER A 200 2.82 9.70 6.36
C SER A 200 4.22 9.12 6.16
N ILE A 201 5.26 9.89 6.50
CA ILE A 201 6.67 9.45 6.53
C ILE A 201 6.87 8.44 7.66
#